data_AF-A0A0U3SMA8-F1
#
_entry.id   AF-A0A0U3SMA8-F1
#
_cell.length_a   1.000
_cell.length_b   1.000
_cell.length_c   1.000
_cell.angle_alpha   90.00
_cell.angle_beta   90.00
_cell.angle_gamma   90.00
#
_symmetry.space_group_name_H-M   'P 1'
#
loop_
_entity.id
_entity.type
_entity.pdbx_description
1 polymer ?
#
loop_
_entity_poly.entity_id
_entity_poly.type
_entity_poly.pdbx_seq_one_letter_code
_entity_poly.pdbx_strand_id
1 'polypeptide(L)'
;MRGILRAAALAGAIGATALLPPTTASATPDATAAPGCLTDSETEDFGRGEITVCVDGGGVRVTGYVEDLKPGGPFTGGDSGCVTWSIDWQTATGTDSSSSHMACPHFPGGEAYVEFDYDPTESEYGPKDVTGVRDTSLALVFM
;
A
#
# COMPACT_ATOMS: atom_id res chain seq x y z
N MET A 1 64.33 -43.65 22.16
CA MET A 1 64.32 -43.86 20.69
C MET A 1 63.51 -42.70 20.10
N ARG A 2 64.13 -41.58 19.72
CA ARG A 2 64.58 -41.21 18.35
C ARG A 2 63.56 -41.47 17.24
N GLY A 3 63.09 -40.38 16.63
CA GLY A 3 62.32 -40.29 15.38
C GLY A 3 61.82 -38.85 15.19
N ILE A 4 62.70 -37.89 14.90
CA ILE A 4 63.06 -37.32 13.58
C ILE A 4 61.94 -36.51 12.92
N LEU A 5 62.22 -35.19 12.81
CA LEU A 5 61.50 -34.14 12.11
C LEU A 5 61.31 -34.40 10.60
N ARG A 6 60.22 -33.86 10.03
CA ARG A 6 60.24 -33.23 8.70
C ARG A 6 59.38 -31.96 8.68
N ALA A 7 60.00 -30.90 8.17
CA ALA A 7 59.45 -29.59 7.88
C ALA A 7 58.74 -29.56 6.52
N ALA A 8 57.82 -28.59 6.34
CA ALA A 8 57.73 -27.77 5.14
C ALA A 8 56.75 -26.61 5.39
N ALA A 9 57.20 -25.39 5.07
CA ALA A 9 56.48 -24.14 5.17
C ALA A 9 55.48 -23.97 4.01
N LEU A 10 54.43 -23.18 4.21
CA LEU A 10 53.86 -22.35 3.15
C LEU A 10 53.51 -20.97 3.71
N ALA A 11 54.18 -19.98 3.15
CA ALA A 11 53.87 -18.57 3.25
C ALA A 11 52.72 -18.22 2.28
N GLY A 12 51.96 -17.17 2.60
CA GLY A 12 50.98 -16.53 1.71
C GLY A 12 49.66 -16.28 2.44
N ALA A 13 48.99 -15.15 2.34
CA ALA A 13 49.24 -13.95 1.58
C ALA A 13 48.48 -12.79 2.24
N ILE A 14 49.05 -11.60 2.15
CA ILE A 14 48.41 -10.31 2.45
C ILE A 14 47.33 -10.08 1.38
N GLY A 15 46.12 -9.66 1.77
CA GLY A 15 45.10 -9.29 0.79
C GLY A 15 43.83 -8.76 1.44
N ALA A 16 43.71 -7.44 1.49
CA ALA A 16 42.54 -6.71 1.96
C ALA A 16 41.33 -6.87 1.03
N THR A 17 40.13 -6.94 1.60
CA THR A 17 38.91 -6.44 0.95
C THR A 17 38.03 -5.78 2.01
N ALA A 18 37.98 -4.45 1.97
CA ALA A 18 37.02 -3.66 2.72
C ALA A 18 35.61 -4.06 2.28
N LEU A 19 34.79 -4.50 3.25
CA LEU A 19 33.36 -4.69 3.08
C LEU A 19 32.70 -3.32 2.98
N LEU A 20 32.38 -2.89 1.76
CA LEU A 20 31.46 -1.77 1.54
C LEU A 20 30.03 -2.24 1.91
N PRO A 21 29.25 -1.42 2.63
CA PRO A 21 27.84 -1.72 2.87
C PRO A 21 27.07 -1.66 1.54
N PRO A 22 26.08 -2.55 1.33
CA PRO A 22 25.19 -2.43 0.19
C PRO A 22 24.35 -1.17 0.37
N THR A 23 24.48 -0.22 -0.56
CA THR A 23 23.47 0.82 -0.76
C THR A 23 22.17 0.13 -1.16
N THR A 24 21.22 0.06 -0.23
CA THR A 24 19.82 -0.22 -0.56
C THR A 24 19.32 0.95 -1.40
N ALA A 25 19.22 0.73 -2.71
CA ALA A 25 18.48 1.62 -3.58
C ALA A 25 17.01 1.50 -3.17
N SER A 26 16.48 2.50 -2.47
CA SER A 26 15.03 2.69 -2.41
C SER A 26 14.58 3.06 -3.81
N ALA A 27 13.72 2.24 -4.41
CA ALA A 27 13.01 2.63 -5.61
C ALA A 27 12.11 3.82 -5.24
N THR A 28 12.41 5.00 -5.76
CA THR A 28 11.49 6.13 -5.73
C THR A 28 10.45 5.88 -6.81
N PRO A 29 9.15 5.70 -6.51
CA PRO A 29 8.14 5.74 -7.54
C PRO A 29 7.92 7.22 -7.89
N ASP A 30 8.66 7.70 -8.89
CA ASP A 30 8.28 8.91 -9.62
C ASP A 30 8.13 8.52 -11.09
N ALA A 31 7.14 7.66 -11.33
CA ALA A 31 6.55 7.53 -12.64
C ALA A 31 5.21 8.25 -12.56
N THR A 32 5.09 9.38 -13.27
CA THR A 32 3.78 9.97 -13.58
C THR A 32 2.91 8.85 -14.14
N ALA A 33 1.91 8.40 -13.38
CA ALA A 33 1.04 7.32 -13.82
C ALA A 33 0.29 7.80 -15.07
N ALA A 34 0.57 7.14 -16.19
CA ALA A 34 -0.13 7.38 -17.43
C ALA A 34 -1.60 6.91 -17.29
N PRO A 35 -2.52 7.45 -18.11
CA PRO A 35 -3.90 6.96 -18.16
C PRO A 35 -3.94 5.43 -18.30
N GLY A 36 -4.77 4.78 -17.50
CA GLY A 36 -4.83 3.34 -17.36
C GLY A 36 -5.60 2.93 -16.11
N CYS A 37 -5.73 1.62 -15.92
CA CYS A 37 -6.28 1.03 -14.71
C CYS A 37 -5.16 0.49 -13.84
N LEU A 38 -5.23 0.81 -12.55
CA LEU A 38 -4.43 0.21 -11.50
C LEU A 38 -5.36 -0.69 -10.66
N THR A 39 -4.89 -1.88 -10.32
CA THR A 39 -5.62 -2.80 -9.45
C THR A 39 -4.70 -3.26 -8.34
N ASP A 40 -5.14 -3.10 -7.10
CA ASP A 40 -4.44 -3.53 -5.90
C ASP A 40 -5.33 -4.40 -5.01
N SER A 41 -4.69 -5.22 -4.19
CA SER A 41 -5.35 -6.07 -3.21
C SER A 41 -4.48 -6.19 -1.98
N GLU A 42 -5.06 -5.94 -0.82
CA GLU A 42 -4.36 -5.95 0.46
C GLU A 42 -5.14 -6.72 1.51
N THR A 43 -4.41 -7.30 2.45
CA THR A 43 -4.98 -7.95 3.63
C THR A 43 -4.08 -7.63 4.81
N GLU A 44 -4.68 -6.94 5.76
CA GLU A 44 -4.08 -6.57 7.03
C GLU A 44 -4.81 -7.30 8.16
N ASP A 45 -4.32 -7.15 9.38
CA ASP A 45 -4.96 -7.77 10.54
C ASP A 45 -6.32 -7.14 10.90
N PHE A 46 -6.56 -5.89 10.49
CA PHE A 46 -7.80 -5.13 10.71
C PHE A 46 -8.79 -5.24 9.55
N GLY A 47 -8.34 -5.56 8.34
CA GLY A 47 -9.19 -5.47 7.16
C GLY A 47 -8.61 -6.13 5.93
N ARG A 48 -9.43 -6.26 4.89
CA ARG A 48 -8.97 -6.67 3.55
C ARG A 48 -9.78 -6.00 2.46
N GLY A 49 -9.24 -5.96 1.26
CA GLY A 49 -9.97 -5.43 0.12
C GLY A 49 -9.28 -5.67 -1.21
N GLU A 50 -10.00 -5.35 -2.26
CA GLU A 50 -9.49 -5.18 -3.61
C GLU A 50 -10.00 -3.84 -4.14
N ILE A 51 -9.16 -3.11 -4.85
CA ILE A 51 -9.53 -1.87 -5.52
C ILE A 51 -9.03 -1.89 -6.95
N THR A 52 -9.85 -1.39 -7.87
CA THR A 52 -9.43 -1.02 -9.22
C THR A 52 -9.78 0.43 -9.46
N VAL A 53 -8.78 1.21 -9.86
CA VAL A 53 -8.91 2.62 -10.19
C VAL A 53 -8.51 2.83 -11.64
N CYS A 54 -9.47 3.21 -12.47
CA CYS A 54 -9.26 3.52 -13.88
C CYS A 54 -9.32 5.02 -14.10
N VAL A 55 -8.26 5.58 -14.71
CA VAL A 55 -8.21 6.96 -15.18
C VAL A 55 -7.99 6.92 -16.69
N ASP A 56 -8.98 7.34 -17.47
CA ASP A 56 -8.88 7.39 -18.93
C ASP A 56 -9.40 8.71 -19.52
N GLY A 57 -9.32 8.85 -20.85
CA GLY A 57 -9.78 10.05 -21.56
C GLY A 57 -11.29 10.30 -21.52
N GLY A 58 -12.06 9.44 -20.84
CA GLY A 58 -13.52 9.52 -20.68
C GLY A 58 -13.99 9.69 -19.23
N GLY A 59 -13.14 9.50 -18.22
CA GLY A 59 -13.50 9.73 -16.81
C GLY A 59 -12.62 8.98 -15.81
N VAL A 60 -13.05 9.01 -14.54
CA VAL A 60 -12.42 8.25 -13.45
C VAL A 60 -13.43 7.24 -12.92
N ARG A 61 -13.00 6.00 -12.73
CA ARG A 61 -13.84 4.97 -12.10
C ARG A 61 -13.08 4.24 -11.01
N VAL A 62 -13.72 4.12 -9.85
CA VAL A 62 -13.22 3.35 -8.72
C VAL A 62 -14.19 2.21 -8.44
N THR A 63 -13.72 0.98 -8.57
CA THR A 63 -14.45 -0.24 -8.25
C THR A 63 -13.70 -1.06 -7.21
N GLY A 64 -14.43 -1.88 -6.46
CA GLY A 64 -13.79 -2.82 -5.55
C GLY A 64 -14.65 -3.15 -4.35
N TYR A 65 -13.99 -3.64 -3.31
CA TYR A 65 -14.60 -3.89 -2.03
C TYR A 65 -13.62 -3.66 -0.88
N VAL A 66 -14.19 -3.47 0.31
CA VAL A 66 -13.47 -3.43 1.57
C VAL A 66 -14.23 -4.21 2.64
N GLU A 67 -13.51 -4.92 3.49
CA GLU A 67 -14.04 -5.69 4.61
C GLU A 67 -13.27 -5.36 5.89
N ASP A 68 -14.01 -5.06 6.95
CA ASP A 68 -13.52 -4.97 8.33
C ASP A 68 -13.48 -6.38 8.95
N LEU A 69 -12.27 -6.81 9.32
CA LEU A 69 -12.00 -8.13 9.91
C LEU A 69 -12.04 -8.12 11.44
N LYS A 70 -12.15 -6.95 12.07
CA LYS A 70 -12.27 -6.78 13.52
C LYS A 70 -13.51 -5.95 13.89
N PRO A 71 -14.70 -6.34 13.40
CA PRO A 71 -15.91 -5.56 13.59
C PRO A 71 -16.26 -5.42 15.07
N GLY A 72 -16.56 -4.19 15.49
CA GLY A 72 -16.98 -3.87 16.85
C GLY A 72 -16.25 -2.66 17.42
N GLY A 73 -16.52 -2.35 18.67
CA GLY A 73 -15.92 -1.22 19.38
C GLY A 73 -15.29 -1.62 20.71
N PRO A 74 -14.89 -0.65 21.56
CA PRO A 74 -14.15 -0.93 22.79
C PRO A 74 -15.00 -1.69 23.82
N PHE A 75 -16.33 -1.73 23.62
CA PHE A 75 -17.29 -2.43 24.47
C PHE A 75 -17.78 -3.76 23.89
N THR A 76 -17.47 -4.05 22.62
CA THR A 76 -17.93 -5.28 21.95
C THR A 76 -16.79 -6.18 21.46
N GLY A 77 -15.53 -5.76 21.66
CA GLY A 77 -14.34 -6.60 21.41
C GLY A 77 -13.73 -6.45 20.01
N GLY A 78 -14.12 -5.42 19.25
CA GLY A 78 -13.48 -5.04 17.98
C GLY A 78 -12.42 -3.95 18.16
N ASP A 79 -11.86 -3.46 17.06
CA ASP A 79 -10.85 -2.39 17.10
C ASP A 79 -11.45 -0.97 17.08
N SER A 80 -12.75 -0.82 16.84
CA SER A 80 -13.46 0.47 16.69
C SER A 80 -13.00 1.28 15.49
N GLY A 81 -12.24 0.68 14.58
CA GLY A 81 -11.84 1.29 13.34
C GLY A 81 -12.88 1.05 12.26
N CYS A 82 -12.73 1.80 11.18
CA CYS A 82 -13.37 1.54 9.92
C CYS A 82 -12.30 1.28 8.86
N VAL A 83 -12.61 0.44 7.87
CA VAL A 83 -11.66 0.06 6.83
C VAL A 83 -12.07 0.70 5.51
N THR A 84 -11.12 1.33 4.83
CA THR A 84 -11.29 1.98 3.52
C THR A 84 -10.02 1.80 2.69
N TRP A 85 -10.09 2.11 1.39
CA TRP A 85 -8.91 2.38 0.58
C TRP A 85 -8.59 3.87 0.60
N SER A 86 -7.35 4.22 0.92
CA SER A 86 -6.79 5.54 0.61
C SER A 86 -6.31 5.55 -0.84
N ILE A 87 -6.62 6.63 -1.56
CA ILE A 87 -6.25 6.79 -2.97
C ILE A 87 -5.53 8.13 -3.12
N ASP A 88 -4.26 8.06 -3.50
CA ASP A 88 -3.46 9.24 -3.81
C ASP A 88 -3.50 9.50 -5.31
N TRP A 89 -3.97 10.68 -5.69
CA TRP A 89 -4.19 11.07 -7.07
C TRP A 89 -3.05 11.92 -7.60
N GLN A 90 -2.74 11.72 -8.88
CA GLN A 90 -1.99 12.69 -9.67
C GLN A 90 -2.97 13.59 -10.39
N THR A 91 -2.88 14.91 -10.20
CA THR A 91 -3.71 15.91 -10.89
C THR A 91 -2.87 16.78 -11.81
N ALA A 92 -3.54 17.56 -12.66
CA ALA A 92 -2.87 18.52 -13.54
C ALA A 92 -2.11 19.63 -12.79
N THR A 93 -2.46 19.89 -11.52
CA THR A 93 -1.89 20.98 -10.70
C THR A 93 -1.06 20.49 -9.52
N GLY A 94 -1.03 19.19 -9.25
CA GLY A 94 -0.29 18.62 -8.14
C GLY A 94 -0.80 17.25 -7.73
N THR A 95 -0.94 17.05 -6.42
CA THR A 95 -1.46 15.82 -5.81
C THR A 95 -2.73 16.12 -5.04
N ASP A 96 -3.61 15.13 -4.98
CA ASP A 96 -4.82 15.16 -4.16
C ASP A 96 -5.04 13.78 -3.54
N SER A 97 -5.94 13.66 -2.57
CA SER A 97 -6.21 12.39 -1.89
C SER A 97 -7.69 12.22 -1.62
N SER A 98 -8.19 11.00 -1.78
CA SER A 98 -9.55 10.64 -1.34
C SER A 98 -9.57 9.26 -0.70
N SER A 99 -10.75 8.85 -0.23
CA SER A 99 -10.98 7.50 0.27
C SER A 99 -12.11 6.82 -0.48
N SER A 100 -12.10 5.49 -0.52
CA SER A 100 -13.24 4.70 -0.98
C SER A 100 -14.41 4.79 -0.01
N HIS A 101 -15.55 4.21 -0.41
CA HIS A 101 -16.54 3.82 0.58
C HIS A 101 -15.91 2.90 1.63
N MET A 102 -16.47 2.93 2.84
CA MET A 102 -15.80 2.46 4.04
C MET A 102 -16.68 1.42 4.75
N ALA A 103 -16.07 0.31 5.17
CA ALA A 103 -16.68 -0.65 6.08
C ALA A 103 -16.58 -0.12 7.51
N CYS A 104 -17.73 0.10 8.15
CA CYS A 104 -17.87 0.77 9.46
C CYS A 104 -18.90 0.08 10.38
N PRO A 105 -18.76 -1.22 10.67
CA PRO A 105 -19.80 -1.99 11.37
C PRO A 105 -20.04 -1.58 12.83
N HIS A 106 -19.16 -0.75 13.41
CA HIS A 106 -19.33 -0.26 14.78
C HIS A 106 -20.32 0.91 14.90
N PHE A 107 -20.69 1.56 13.79
CA PHE A 107 -21.77 2.54 13.77
C PHE A 107 -23.14 1.87 13.52
N PRO A 108 -24.24 2.41 14.07
CA PRO A 108 -25.58 1.91 13.77
C PRO A 108 -25.87 1.94 12.26
N GLY A 109 -26.14 0.77 11.68
CA GLY A 109 -26.42 0.63 10.25
C GLY A 109 -25.18 0.57 9.35
N GLY A 110 -23.97 0.56 9.93
CA GLY A 110 -22.75 0.31 9.18
C GLY A 110 -22.57 -1.18 8.87
N GLU A 111 -21.94 -1.46 7.73
CA GLU A 111 -21.67 -2.81 7.25
C GLU A 111 -20.20 -3.17 7.43
N ALA A 112 -19.92 -4.44 7.73
CA ALA A 112 -18.55 -4.96 7.83
C ALA A 112 -17.93 -5.24 6.46
N TYR A 113 -18.74 -5.33 5.41
CA TYR A 113 -18.31 -5.55 4.04
C TYR A 113 -19.02 -4.54 3.14
N VAL A 114 -18.27 -3.81 2.32
CA VAL A 114 -18.81 -2.79 1.42
C VAL A 114 -18.19 -2.98 0.03
N GLU A 115 -19.04 -3.23 -0.95
CA GLU A 115 -18.69 -3.11 -2.37
C GLU A 115 -18.95 -1.68 -2.86
N PHE A 116 -18.12 -1.22 -3.78
CA PHE A 116 -18.25 0.13 -4.33
C PHE A 116 -17.94 0.16 -5.82
N ASP A 117 -18.64 1.05 -6.52
CA ASP A 117 -18.48 1.32 -7.94
C ASP A 117 -18.96 2.75 -8.25
N TYR A 118 -18.02 3.70 -8.33
CA TYR A 118 -18.34 5.12 -8.38
C TYR A 118 -17.30 5.95 -9.16
N ASP A 119 -17.69 7.15 -9.60
CA ASP A 119 -16.75 8.17 -10.08
C ASP A 119 -16.49 9.16 -8.92
N PRO A 120 -15.27 9.21 -8.36
CA PRO A 120 -14.96 10.09 -7.25
C PRO A 120 -15.05 11.57 -7.64
N THR A 121 -14.91 11.92 -8.91
CA THR A 121 -14.87 13.31 -9.39
C THR A 121 -16.25 13.97 -9.40
N GLU A 122 -17.34 13.18 -9.38
CA GLU A 122 -18.73 13.66 -9.29
C GLU A 122 -19.07 14.23 -7.91
N SER A 123 -18.28 13.90 -6.87
CA SER A 123 -18.43 14.47 -5.53
C SER A 123 -17.97 15.93 -5.49
N GLU A 124 -18.62 16.75 -4.65
CA GLU A 124 -18.19 18.13 -4.39
C GLU A 124 -16.79 18.18 -3.77
N TYR A 125 -16.46 17.17 -2.96
CA TYR A 125 -15.15 16.99 -2.30
C TYR A 125 -14.26 15.99 -3.02
N GLY A 126 -14.66 15.57 -4.22
CA GLY A 126 -13.89 14.65 -5.05
C GLY A 126 -12.64 15.27 -5.67
N PRO A 127 -11.65 14.46 -6.06
CA PRO A 127 -10.46 14.95 -6.74
C PRO A 127 -10.83 15.60 -8.07
N LYS A 128 -10.12 16.66 -8.44
CA LYS A 128 -10.34 17.41 -9.69
C LYS A 128 -9.12 17.31 -10.61
N ASP A 129 -9.37 17.40 -11.91
CA ASP A 129 -8.34 17.36 -12.96
C ASP A 129 -7.38 16.17 -12.82
N VAL A 130 -7.93 14.99 -12.50
CA VAL A 130 -7.18 13.74 -12.32
C VAL A 130 -6.53 13.33 -13.63
N THR A 131 -5.24 13.00 -13.55
CA THR A 131 -4.42 12.54 -14.69
C THR A 131 -3.83 11.15 -14.48
N GLY A 132 -3.87 10.63 -13.25
CA GLY A 132 -3.46 9.29 -12.90
C GLY A 132 -3.62 9.00 -11.40
N VAL A 133 -3.19 7.81 -11.01
CA VAL A 133 -3.17 7.34 -9.61
C VAL A 133 -1.72 7.15 -9.19
N ARG A 134 -1.33 7.71 -8.05
CA ARG A 134 0.03 7.57 -7.51
C ARG A 134 0.17 6.31 -6.68
N ASP A 135 -0.80 6.07 -5.81
CA ASP A 135 -0.78 4.99 -4.85
C ASP A 135 -2.19 4.63 -4.40
N THR A 136 -2.39 3.36 -4.02
CA THR A 136 -3.55 2.96 -3.24
C THR A 136 -3.10 2.08 -2.09
N SER A 137 -3.71 2.27 -0.92
CA SER A 137 -3.37 1.48 0.26
C SER A 137 -4.60 1.23 1.13
N LEU A 138 -4.69 0.05 1.73
CA LEU A 138 -5.73 -0.25 2.69
C LEU A 138 -5.46 0.51 4.00
N ALA A 139 -6.49 1.19 4.51
CA ALA A 139 -6.35 2.06 5.66
C ALA A 139 -7.38 1.74 6.74
N LEU A 140 -6.92 1.84 8.00
CA LEU A 140 -7.77 1.84 9.18
C LEU A 140 -7.98 3.29 9.65
N VAL A 141 -9.23 3.71 9.76
CA VAL A 141 -9.63 5.07 10.17
C VAL A 141 -10.43 5.00 11.46
N PHE A 142 -10.11 5.85 12.43
CA PHE A 142 -10.87 6.00 13.66
C PHE A 142 -11.73 7.26 13.59
N MET A 143 -13.02 7.13 13.96
CA MET A 143 -14.00 8.23 13.92
C MET A 143 -14.72 8.40 15.25
#